data_AF-A0A1C6C0C3-F1
#
_entry.id   AF-A0A1C6C0C3-F1
#
_cell.length_a   1.000
_cell.length_b   1.000
_cell.length_c   1.000
_cell.angle_alpha   90.00
_cell.angle_beta   90.00
_cell.angle_gamma   90.00
#
_symmetry.space_group_name_H-M   'P 1'
#
loop_
_entity.id
_entity.type
_entity.pdbx_description
1 polymer ?
#
loop_
_entity_poly.entity_id
_entity_poly.type
_entity_poly.pdbx_seq_one_letter_code
_entity_poly.pdbx_strand_id
1 'polypeptide(L)'
;MHGGIEHVLVHFDDETIENLAIDDKIMIKAYGQGLKLEGYDDIHVMSIDPNLFEKIGIYEKNGKIQVPVVAKIPPYLMGSGIGSSNAYTGDYDIMTADFEEIKRLGLDKLRFGDIVLLEDCDNTYGRGYLKGAVSIGIIVHSDCVTLGHGPGVTTIMVSKTSLIEGVIDENANIVNYIEK
;
A
#
# COMPACT_ATOMS: atom_id res chain seq x y z
N MET A 1 0.12 -7.44 3.34
CA MET A 1 0.13 -8.24 4.60
C MET A 1 -0.91 -7.65 5.53
N HIS A 2 -1.50 -8.44 6.43
CA HIS A 2 -2.55 -7.96 7.34
C HIS A 2 -2.15 -8.11 8.81
N GLY A 3 -2.12 -6.99 9.54
CA GLY A 3 -1.72 -6.93 10.95
C GLY A 3 -2.83 -7.37 11.91
N GLY A 4 -2.47 -7.62 13.18
CA GLY A 4 -3.40 -8.06 14.22
C GLY A 4 -3.57 -9.58 14.24
N ILE A 5 -3.96 -10.18 13.11
CA ILE A 5 -3.85 -11.64 12.91
C ILE A 5 -2.48 -12.07 12.39
N GLU A 6 -1.66 -11.11 11.97
CA GLU A 6 -0.28 -11.29 11.50
C GLU A 6 -0.14 -12.26 10.31
N HIS A 7 -0.95 -12.02 9.27
CA HIS A 7 -0.96 -12.83 8.04
C HIS A 7 -0.17 -12.18 6.90
N VAL A 8 0.61 -13.00 6.20
CA VAL A 8 1.12 -12.68 4.86
C VAL A 8 0.15 -13.25 3.83
N LEU A 9 -0.28 -12.42 2.88
CA LEU A 9 -1.18 -12.81 1.80
C LEU A 9 -0.34 -13.22 0.59
N VAL A 10 -0.66 -14.36 0.00
CA VAL A 10 0.11 -14.97 -1.10
C VAL A 10 -0.83 -15.28 -2.25
N HIS A 11 -0.36 -15.02 -3.46
CA HIS A 11 -1.03 -15.41 -4.69
C HIS A 11 -0.41 -16.71 -5.22
N PHE A 12 -1.28 -17.65 -5.60
CA PHE A 12 -0.95 -18.84 -6.36
C PHE A 12 -1.93 -18.96 -7.53
N ASP A 13 -1.59 -19.74 -8.55
CA ASP A 13 -2.53 -20.11 -9.59
C ASP A 13 -3.68 -20.99 -9.05
N ASP A 14 -4.78 -21.06 -9.80
CA ASP A 14 -5.99 -21.77 -9.40
C ASP A 14 -5.72 -23.27 -9.14
N GLU A 15 -4.86 -23.90 -9.95
CA GLU A 15 -4.51 -25.31 -9.80
C GLU A 15 -3.79 -25.56 -8.46
N THR A 16 -2.86 -24.68 -8.09
CA THR A 16 -2.15 -24.75 -6.82
C THR A 16 -3.10 -24.54 -5.66
N ILE A 17 -4.01 -23.55 -5.73
CA ILE A 17 -4.99 -23.27 -4.66
C ILE A 17 -5.85 -24.50 -4.33
N GLU A 18 -6.33 -25.22 -5.34
CA GLU A 18 -7.15 -26.43 -5.16
C GLU A 18 -6.39 -27.60 -4.50
N ASN A 19 -5.05 -27.57 -4.54
CA ASN A 19 -4.19 -28.60 -3.96
C ASN A 19 -3.64 -28.24 -2.56
N LEU A 20 -3.79 -26.99 -2.12
CA LEU A 20 -3.29 -26.53 -0.82
C LEU A 20 -4.23 -26.94 0.33
N ALA A 21 -3.63 -27.29 1.45
CA ALA A 21 -4.33 -27.51 2.71
C ALA A 21 -3.96 -26.44 3.76
N ILE A 22 -4.84 -26.27 4.75
CA ILE A 22 -4.48 -25.52 5.96
C ILE A 22 -3.27 -26.19 6.61
N ASP A 23 -2.34 -25.38 7.11
CA ASP A 23 -1.08 -25.78 7.73
C ASP A 23 -0.01 -26.36 6.77
N ASP A 24 -0.25 -26.32 5.45
CA ASP A 24 0.83 -26.53 4.49
C ASP A 24 1.96 -25.52 4.71
N LYS A 25 3.20 -26.02 4.67
CA LYS A 25 4.38 -25.19 4.98
C LYS A 25 4.74 -24.31 3.79
N ILE A 26 4.58 -23.00 3.98
CA ILE A 26 5.00 -21.99 3.00
C ILE A 26 6.35 -21.40 3.40
N MET A 27 7.28 -21.34 2.46
CA MET A 27 8.56 -20.64 2.62
C MET A 27 8.53 -19.32 1.86
N ILE A 28 8.64 -18.21 2.59
CA ILE A 28 8.79 -16.88 1.99
C ILE A 28 10.28 -16.52 1.95
N LYS A 29 10.84 -16.36 0.76
CA LYS A 29 12.20 -15.82 0.58
C LYS A 29 12.16 -14.30 0.74
N ALA A 30 12.07 -13.83 1.98
CA ALA A 30 11.92 -12.41 2.28
C ALA A 30 13.11 -11.58 1.78
N TYR A 31 12.83 -10.57 0.95
CA TYR A 31 13.80 -9.65 0.39
C TYR A 31 13.15 -8.29 0.12
N GLY A 32 13.81 -7.19 0.52
CA GLY A 32 13.33 -5.83 0.26
C GLY A 32 13.46 -4.83 1.43
N GLN A 33 13.44 -5.30 2.68
CA GLN A 33 13.63 -4.40 3.82
C GLN A 33 15.06 -3.82 3.82
N GLY A 34 15.16 -2.50 3.98
CA GLY A 34 16.43 -1.76 3.88
C GLY A 34 16.75 -1.22 2.48
N LEU A 35 15.87 -1.44 1.49
CA LEU A 35 15.95 -0.79 0.18
C LEU A 35 15.93 0.74 0.34
N LYS A 36 16.76 1.42 -0.45
CA LYS A 36 16.89 2.89 -0.47
C LYS A 36 16.94 3.39 -1.89
N LEU A 37 16.43 4.60 -2.10
CA LEU A 37 16.59 5.36 -3.33
C LEU A 37 17.82 6.25 -3.21
N GLU A 38 18.84 6.01 -4.03
CA GLU A 38 20.03 6.85 -4.05
C GLU A 38 19.67 8.29 -4.46
N GLY A 39 20.19 9.27 -3.71
CA GLY A 39 19.89 10.69 -3.93
C GLY A 39 18.60 11.19 -3.28
N TYR A 40 17.81 10.32 -2.64
CA TYR A 40 16.54 10.66 -1.98
C TYR A 40 16.50 10.16 -0.53
N ASP A 41 17.34 10.72 0.33
CA ASP A 41 17.44 10.31 1.75
C ASP A 41 16.14 10.51 2.55
N ASP A 42 15.28 11.45 2.12
CA ASP A 42 13.97 11.75 2.73
C ASP A 42 12.83 10.85 2.22
N ILE A 43 13.13 9.90 1.32
CA ILE A 43 12.19 8.89 0.84
C ILE A 43 12.57 7.53 1.39
N HIS A 44 11.67 6.94 2.16
CA HIS A 44 11.83 5.61 2.72
C HIS A 44 11.02 4.60 1.91
N VAL A 45 11.68 3.52 1.47
CA VAL A 45 11.04 2.39 0.81
C VAL A 45 10.97 1.22 1.79
N MET A 46 9.86 0.49 1.77
CA MET A 46 9.62 -0.63 2.68
C MET A 46 8.68 -1.65 2.06
N SER A 47 8.61 -2.85 2.64
CA SER A 47 7.53 -3.84 2.38
C SER A 47 7.31 -4.21 0.90
N ILE A 48 8.32 -4.04 0.05
CA ILE A 48 8.25 -4.33 -1.39
C ILE A 48 9.52 -5.01 -1.87
N ASP A 49 9.36 -6.01 -2.75
CA ASP A 49 10.46 -6.65 -3.45
C ASP A 49 11.12 -5.64 -4.42
N PRO A 50 12.46 -5.52 -4.45
CA PRO A 50 13.14 -4.57 -5.33
C PRO A 50 12.82 -4.76 -6.83
N ASN A 51 12.63 -5.99 -7.30
CA ASN A 51 12.29 -6.25 -8.70
C ASN A 51 10.86 -5.80 -9.02
N LEU A 52 9.92 -5.98 -8.09
CA LEU A 52 8.57 -5.46 -8.25
C LEU A 52 8.57 -3.93 -8.23
N PHE A 53 9.35 -3.33 -7.34
CA PHE A 53 9.51 -1.89 -7.23
C PHE A 53 9.97 -1.25 -8.54
N GLU A 54 10.95 -1.85 -9.22
CA GLU A 54 11.44 -1.39 -10.53
C GLU A 54 10.39 -1.48 -11.64
N LYS A 55 9.44 -2.42 -11.55
CA LYS A 55 8.40 -2.66 -12.57
C LYS A 55 7.17 -1.75 -12.45
N ILE A 56 6.94 -1.10 -11.31
CA ILE A 56 5.74 -0.26 -11.04
C ILE A 56 5.66 1.01 -11.90
N GLY A 57 6.73 1.35 -12.63
CA GLY A 57 6.75 2.55 -13.49
C GLY A 57 6.99 3.83 -12.70
N ILE A 58 7.77 3.76 -11.63
CA ILE A 58 8.22 4.90 -10.84
C ILE A 58 9.28 5.65 -11.64
N TYR A 59 9.17 6.98 -11.72
CA TYR A 59 10.17 7.79 -12.42
C TYR A 59 10.40 9.14 -11.77
N GLU A 60 11.61 9.68 -11.97
CA GLU A 60 11.94 11.03 -11.53
C GLU A 60 11.50 12.08 -12.55
N LYS A 61 10.89 13.16 -12.06
CA LYS A 61 10.60 14.36 -12.86
C LYS A 61 10.67 15.61 -12.00
N ASN A 62 11.46 16.59 -12.43
CA ASN A 62 11.63 17.89 -11.74
C ASN A 62 12.04 17.75 -10.26
N GLY A 63 12.92 16.79 -9.92
CA GLY A 63 13.37 16.55 -8.55
C GLY A 63 12.32 15.93 -7.62
N LYS A 64 11.27 15.33 -8.20
CA LYS A 64 10.23 14.58 -7.50
C LYS A 64 10.12 13.17 -8.05
N ILE A 65 9.67 12.25 -7.21
CA ILE A 65 9.37 10.88 -7.59
C ILE A 65 7.89 10.79 -7.96
N GLN A 66 7.61 10.46 -9.21
CA GLN A 66 6.26 10.24 -9.71
C GLN A 66 5.94 8.75 -9.67
N VAL A 67 4.79 8.42 -9.05
CA VAL A 67 4.35 7.04 -8.83
C VAL A 67 2.95 6.86 -9.43
N PRO A 68 2.72 5.87 -10.31
CA PRO A 68 1.38 5.55 -10.79
C PRO A 68 0.49 5.07 -9.64
N VAL A 69 -0.70 5.66 -9.52
CA VAL A 69 -1.70 5.31 -8.50
C VAL A 69 -3.10 5.34 -9.09
N VAL A 70 -4.00 4.47 -8.62
CA VAL A 70 -5.39 4.49 -9.07
C VAL A 70 -6.20 5.61 -8.38
N ALA A 71 -5.81 5.99 -7.17
CA ALA A 71 -6.53 6.95 -6.34
C ALA A 71 -5.60 7.67 -5.34
N LYS A 72 -6.06 8.84 -4.87
CA LYS A 72 -5.48 9.61 -3.77
C LYS A 72 -6.48 9.63 -2.63
N ILE A 73 -6.03 9.27 -1.44
CA ILE A 73 -6.87 9.01 -0.28
C ILE A 73 -6.60 10.08 0.78
N PRO A 74 -7.60 10.91 1.10
CA PRO A 74 -7.49 11.90 2.16
C PRO A 74 -7.24 11.29 3.53
N PRO A 75 -6.51 11.98 4.42
CA PRO A 75 -6.10 11.45 5.73
C PRO A 75 -7.26 11.12 6.67
N TYR A 76 -8.40 11.82 6.55
CA TYR A 76 -9.57 11.59 7.42
C TYR A 76 -10.31 10.28 7.09
N LEU A 77 -9.97 9.64 5.97
CA LEU A 77 -10.44 8.31 5.63
C LEU A 77 -9.52 7.22 6.18
N MET A 78 -8.41 7.53 6.83
CA MET A 78 -7.51 6.51 7.38
C MET A 78 -7.91 6.15 8.81
N GLY A 79 -7.94 4.86 9.13
CA GLY A 79 -8.57 4.31 10.33
C GLY A 79 -7.75 3.31 11.11
N SER A 80 -8.35 2.13 11.33
CA SER A 80 -7.75 1.03 12.10
C SER A 80 -6.31 0.77 11.65
N GLY A 81 -5.39 0.66 12.62
CA GLY A 81 -3.94 0.59 12.39
C GLY A 81 -3.20 1.91 12.62
N ILE A 82 -3.87 3.07 12.61
CA ILE A 82 -3.27 4.34 13.05
C ILE A 82 -2.76 4.22 14.49
N GLY A 83 -1.59 4.80 14.77
CA GLY A 83 -0.94 4.74 16.07
C GLY A 83 -0.10 3.48 16.29
N SER A 84 -0.08 2.54 15.33
CA SER A 84 0.93 1.48 15.32
C SER A 84 2.33 2.11 15.36
N SER A 85 3.18 1.60 16.25
CA SER A 85 4.58 2.02 16.38
C SER A 85 5.47 1.55 15.23
N ASN A 86 4.94 0.66 14.37
CA ASN A 86 5.67 0.06 13.27
C ASN A 86 4.82 0.04 11.98
N ALA A 87 5.33 0.68 10.93
CA ALA A 87 4.77 0.71 9.59
C ALA A 87 5.38 -0.35 8.66
N TYR A 88 6.49 -0.99 9.06
CA TYR A 88 7.16 -2.07 8.32
C TYR A 88 6.44 -3.42 8.46
N THR A 89 5.42 -3.50 9.31
CA THR A 89 4.59 -4.68 9.54
C THR A 89 3.11 -4.31 9.45
N GLY A 90 2.29 -5.25 8.96
CA GLY A 90 0.84 -5.10 8.85
C GLY A 90 0.39 -4.03 7.86
N ASP A 91 -0.84 -3.59 8.02
CA ASP A 91 -1.58 -2.65 7.20
C ASP A 91 -2.43 -1.70 8.07
N TYR A 92 -3.15 -0.80 7.41
CA TYR A 92 -4.14 0.08 8.04
C TYR A 92 -5.23 0.45 7.05
N ASP A 93 -6.39 0.77 7.59
CA ASP A 93 -7.63 0.69 6.83
C ASP A 93 -8.05 2.05 6.28
N ILE A 94 -8.61 2.03 5.07
CA ILE A 94 -9.40 3.13 4.51
C ILE A 94 -10.81 2.98 5.08
N MET A 95 -11.13 3.74 6.12
CA MET A 95 -12.41 3.71 6.83
C MET A 95 -13.34 4.84 6.35
N THR A 96 -14.58 4.50 6.00
CA THR A 96 -15.76 5.38 6.09
C THR A 96 -17.00 4.59 5.67
N ALA A 97 -18.16 4.96 6.21
CA ALA A 97 -19.46 4.51 5.70
C ALA A 97 -20.12 5.57 4.79
N ASP A 98 -19.46 6.72 4.57
CA ASP A 98 -19.91 7.76 3.67
C ASP A 98 -19.69 7.33 2.21
N PHE A 99 -20.70 6.65 1.67
CA PHE A 99 -20.64 6.09 0.33
C PHE A 99 -20.61 7.17 -0.77
N GLU A 100 -21.16 8.36 -0.50
CA GLU A 100 -21.09 9.46 -1.46
C GLU A 100 -19.65 10.00 -1.55
N GLU A 101 -18.95 10.06 -0.42
CA GLU A 101 -17.53 10.42 -0.38
C GLU A 101 -16.64 9.37 -1.06
N ILE A 102 -16.90 8.09 -0.80
CA ILE A 102 -16.22 6.96 -1.47
C ILE A 102 -16.34 7.10 -2.99
N LYS A 103 -17.56 7.28 -3.50
CA LYS A 103 -17.81 7.47 -4.94
C LYS A 103 -17.18 8.72 -5.50
N ARG A 104 -17.26 9.84 -4.77
CA ARG A 104 -16.67 11.13 -5.19
C ARG A 104 -15.16 10.99 -5.43
N LEU A 105 -14.50 10.18 -4.61
CA LEU A 105 -13.07 9.89 -4.71
C LEU A 105 -12.75 8.68 -5.62
N GLY A 106 -13.76 7.98 -6.15
CA GLY A 106 -13.61 6.80 -6.99
C GLY A 106 -13.13 5.55 -6.24
N LEU A 107 -13.24 5.54 -4.91
CA LEU A 107 -12.75 4.44 -4.06
C LEU A 107 -13.67 3.21 -4.10
N ASP A 108 -14.89 3.35 -4.64
CA ASP A 108 -15.83 2.25 -4.90
C ASP A 108 -15.33 1.26 -5.96
N LYS A 109 -14.24 1.59 -6.66
CA LYS A 109 -13.64 0.79 -7.73
C LYS A 109 -12.30 0.17 -7.34
N LEU A 110 -11.84 0.34 -6.09
CA LEU A 110 -10.59 -0.23 -5.62
C LEU A 110 -10.59 -1.76 -5.74
N ARG A 111 -9.43 -2.30 -6.11
CA ARG A 111 -9.18 -3.73 -6.30
C ARG A 111 -8.00 -4.16 -5.43
N PHE A 112 -7.92 -5.45 -5.12
CA PHE A 112 -6.70 -6.01 -4.53
C PHE A 112 -5.50 -5.75 -5.42
N GLY A 113 -4.40 -5.33 -4.80
CA GLY A 113 -3.16 -5.01 -5.50
C GLY A 113 -3.12 -3.61 -6.10
N ASP A 114 -4.19 -2.81 -6.04
CA ASP A 114 -4.16 -1.43 -6.50
C ASP A 114 -3.15 -0.61 -5.70
N ILE A 115 -2.43 0.26 -6.41
CA ILE A 115 -1.46 1.18 -5.82
C ILE A 115 -2.17 2.51 -5.56
N VAL A 116 -2.10 2.99 -4.33
CA VAL A 116 -2.79 4.20 -3.88
C VAL A 116 -1.81 5.18 -3.24
N LEU A 117 -2.14 6.47 -3.31
CA LEU A 117 -1.46 7.53 -2.57
C LEU A 117 -2.30 7.91 -1.36
N LEU A 118 -1.66 8.03 -0.21
CA LEU A 118 -2.25 8.43 1.07
C LEU A 118 -1.75 9.83 1.40
N GLU A 119 -2.66 10.79 1.40
CA GLU A 119 -2.37 12.21 1.60
C GLU A 119 -2.16 12.51 3.09
N ASP A 120 -1.18 13.35 3.41
CA ASP A 120 -0.84 13.77 4.78
C ASP A 120 -0.58 12.60 5.75
N CYS A 121 -0.12 11.47 5.24
CA CYS A 121 0.19 10.26 6.03
C CYS A 121 1.70 10.04 6.12
N ASP A 122 2.28 10.18 7.31
CA ASP A 122 3.65 9.76 7.60
C ASP A 122 3.68 8.35 8.17
N ASN A 123 4.31 7.47 7.41
CA ASN A 123 4.54 6.07 7.72
C ASN A 123 6.05 5.73 7.83
N THR A 124 6.91 6.71 8.10
CA THR A 124 8.38 6.49 8.17
C THR A 124 8.78 5.49 9.25
N TYR A 125 8.08 5.50 10.39
CA TYR A 125 8.34 4.62 11.54
C TYR A 125 7.06 3.94 12.01
N GLY A 126 6.14 4.72 12.57
CA GLY A 126 4.77 4.33 12.87
C GLY A 126 3.80 5.03 11.91
N ARG A 127 2.50 4.85 12.13
CA ARG A 127 1.46 5.39 11.25
C ARG A 127 0.80 6.62 11.88
N GLY A 128 0.89 7.77 11.22
CA GLY A 128 0.31 9.00 11.74
C GLY A 128 0.04 10.08 10.70
N TYR A 129 -0.72 11.10 11.12
CA TYR A 129 -0.98 12.29 10.32
C TYR A 129 0.20 13.27 10.39
N LEU A 130 0.66 13.71 9.22
CA LEU A 130 1.62 14.81 9.09
C LEU A 130 1.31 15.57 7.80
N LYS A 131 0.86 16.82 7.94
CA LYS A 131 0.53 17.65 6.79
C LYS A 131 1.71 17.78 5.82
N GLY A 132 1.47 17.50 4.55
CA GLY A 132 2.46 17.53 3.47
C GLY A 132 3.27 16.24 3.29
N ALA A 133 3.16 15.29 4.23
CA ALA A 133 3.69 13.95 4.05
C ALA A 133 2.86 13.16 3.04
N VAL A 134 3.50 12.21 2.38
CA VAL A 134 2.89 11.37 1.36
C VAL A 134 3.36 9.94 1.57
N SER A 135 2.41 9.01 1.59
CA SER A 135 2.69 7.58 1.58
C SER A 135 2.09 6.93 0.33
N ILE A 136 2.79 5.96 -0.24
CA ILE A 136 2.28 5.06 -1.27
C ILE A 136 2.02 3.71 -0.62
N GLY A 137 0.88 3.10 -0.94
CA GLY A 137 0.54 1.78 -0.45
C GLY A 137 -0.16 0.91 -1.47
N ILE A 138 -0.31 -0.36 -1.11
CA ILE A 138 -0.99 -1.38 -1.89
C ILE A 138 -2.24 -1.82 -1.14
N ILE A 139 -3.37 -1.93 -1.82
CA ILE A 139 -4.60 -2.52 -1.26
C ILE A 139 -4.42 -4.02 -1.05
N VAL A 140 -4.56 -4.50 0.19
CA VAL A 140 -4.24 -5.89 0.58
C VAL A 140 -5.42 -6.72 1.05
N HIS A 141 -6.51 -6.13 1.54
CA HIS A 141 -7.72 -6.89 1.89
C HIS A 141 -9.02 -6.14 1.58
N SER A 142 -10.14 -6.85 1.70
CA SER A 142 -11.46 -6.35 1.33
C SER A 142 -11.97 -5.28 2.28
N ASP A 143 -13.08 -4.66 1.86
CA ASP A 143 -13.89 -3.82 2.73
C ASP A 143 -14.39 -4.57 3.98
N CYS A 144 -14.78 -3.81 5.00
CA CYS A 144 -15.15 -4.29 6.31
C CYS A 144 -16.40 -3.59 6.84
N VAL A 145 -17.31 -4.35 7.45
CA VAL A 145 -18.54 -3.82 8.04
C VAL A 145 -18.33 -3.21 9.44
N THR A 146 -17.14 -3.36 10.02
CA THR A 146 -16.82 -2.86 11.36
C THR A 146 -16.43 -1.39 11.30
N LEU A 147 -17.00 -0.57 12.18
CA LEU A 147 -16.67 0.86 12.25
C LEU A 147 -15.17 1.06 12.50
N GLY A 148 -14.57 1.97 11.73
CA GLY A 148 -13.13 2.24 11.78
C GLY A 148 -12.29 1.34 10.88
N HIS A 149 -12.90 0.35 10.21
CA HIS A 149 -12.24 -0.54 9.27
C HIS A 149 -12.73 -0.34 7.84
N GLY A 150 -12.04 -0.98 6.90
CA GLY A 150 -12.34 -0.97 5.46
C GLY A 150 -11.21 -1.65 4.67
N PRO A 151 -11.00 -1.34 3.38
CA PRO A 151 -9.90 -1.92 2.61
C PRO A 151 -8.53 -1.57 3.24
N GLY A 152 -7.72 -2.60 3.50
CA GLY A 152 -6.42 -2.44 4.14
C GLY A 152 -5.32 -2.03 3.17
N VAL A 153 -4.39 -1.21 3.66
CA VAL A 153 -3.26 -0.67 2.89
C VAL A 153 -1.92 -1.04 3.53
N THR A 154 -1.08 -1.78 2.81
CA THR A 154 0.34 -1.95 3.19
C THR A 154 1.17 -0.85 2.53
N THR A 155 1.89 -0.05 3.33
CA THR A 155 2.77 1.01 2.84
C THR A 155 4.01 0.44 2.17
N ILE A 156 4.38 0.99 1.01
CA ILE A 156 5.60 0.61 0.27
C ILE A 156 6.62 1.75 0.11
N MET A 157 6.17 3.00 0.21
CA MET A 157 7.03 4.18 0.10
C MET A 157 6.45 5.33 0.91
N VAL A 158 7.30 6.16 1.51
CA VAL A 158 6.86 7.35 2.25
C VAL A 158 7.88 8.46 2.17
N SER A 159 7.41 9.71 2.16
CA SER A 159 8.20 10.88 2.49
C SER A 159 7.46 11.77 3.47
N LYS A 160 8.19 12.37 4.42
CA LYS A 160 7.66 13.39 5.33
C LYS A 160 7.39 14.73 4.65
N THR A 161 7.76 14.85 3.37
CA THR A 161 7.59 16.05 2.55
C THR A 161 6.95 15.69 1.21
N SER A 162 6.56 16.69 0.43
CA SER A 162 5.86 16.50 -0.85
C SER A 162 6.80 16.18 -2.02
N LEU A 163 7.78 15.28 -1.79
CA LEU A 163 8.73 14.75 -2.77
C LEU A 163 8.14 13.65 -3.65
N ILE A 164 7.09 12.97 -3.17
CA ILE A 164 6.37 11.94 -3.91
C ILE A 164 5.10 12.55 -4.51
N GLU A 165 4.84 12.26 -5.79
CA GLU A 165 3.65 12.68 -6.50
C GLU A 165 2.94 11.48 -7.13
N GLY A 166 1.67 11.28 -6.78
CA GLY A 166 0.82 10.28 -7.42
C GLY A 166 0.30 10.77 -8.77
N VAL A 167 0.55 9.98 -9.82
CA VAL A 167 0.01 10.18 -11.17
C VAL A 167 -1.13 9.19 -11.37
N ILE A 168 -2.32 9.67 -11.72
CA ILE A 168 -3.49 8.81 -11.87
C ILE A 168 -3.32 7.87 -13.07
N ASP A 169 -3.39 6.58 -12.81
CA ASP A 169 -3.40 5.51 -13.81
C ASP A 169 -4.34 4.38 -13.34
N GLU A 170 -5.40 4.10 -14.09
CA GLU A 170 -6.38 3.05 -13.80
C GLU A 170 -5.77 1.63 -13.82
N ASN A 171 -4.58 1.47 -14.41
CA ASN A 171 -3.86 0.21 -14.51
C ASN A 171 -2.77 0.05 -13.44
N ALA A 172 -2.64 0.99 -12.49
CA ALA A 172 -1.69 0.91 -11.39
C ALA A 172 -2.08 -0.18 -10.37
N ASN A 173 -1.84 -1.43 -10.75
CA ASN A 173 -2.11 -2.62 -9.94
C ASN A 173 -0.95 -3.62 -10.06
N ILE A 174 -0.50 -4.18 -8.95
CA ILE A 174 0.67 -5.08 -8.91
C ILE A 174 0.51 -6.34 -9.77
N VAL A 175 -0.73 -6.78 -10.05
CA VAL A 175 -0.99 -7.95 -10.90
C VAL A 175 -0.41 -7.77 -12.31
N ASN A 176 -0.26 -6.52 -12.75
CA ASN A 176 0.29 -6.19 -14.07
C ASN A 176 1.84 -6.29 -14.11
N TYR A 177 2.49 -6.46 -12.95
CA TYR A 177 3.95 -6.40 -12.79
C TYR A 177 4.55 -7.68 -12.21
N ILE A 178 3.73 -8.54 -11.61
CA ILE A 178 4.15 -9.87 -11.13
C ILE A 178 4.15 -10.87 -12.28
N GLU A 179 5.09 -11.81 -12.25
CA GLU A 179 5.11 -12.94 -13.17
C GLU A 179 3.99 -13.91 -12.80
N LYS A 180 3.29 -14.41 -13.82
CA LYS A 180 2.23 -15.42 -13.68
C LYS A 180 2.83 -16.82 -13.64
#